data_AF-A0A1L9VZS6-F1
#
_entry.id   AF-A0A1L9VZS6-F1
#
_cell.length_a   1.000
_cell.length_b   1.000
_cell.length_c   1.000
_cell.angle_alpha   90.00
_cell.angle_beta   90.00
_cell.angle_gamma   90.00
#
_symmetry.space_group_name_H-M   'P 1'
#
loop_
_entity.id
_entity.type
_entity.pdbx_description
1 polymer ?
#
loop_
_entity_poly.entity_id
_entity_poly.type
_entity_poly.pdbx_seq_one_letter_code
_entity_poly.pdbx_strand_id
1 'polypeptide(L)'
;MNIHTKLTYQDLTANLHIACMLGDEARVKHLLSIGAHRNAENDSGTSALGLADFLHRVEIVKLLLHDINIKEAGGYELLKAIRLDRATVVRALLEMGVKEELVEDDGFFRSALVLACCVSDTRVLGALVKYGPGVEVWAIKDVLIQCAVAAENLEVVGGIHDLVRDEREPQSGSSIVC
;
A
#
# COMPACT_ATOMS: atom_id res chain seq x y z
N MET A 1 37.82 -18.29 21.11
CA MET A 1 36.84 -19.01 20.28
C MET A 1 35.75 -18.00 19.93
N ASN A 2 35.91 -17.29 18.81
CA ASN A 2 35.02 -16.18 18.42
C ASN A 2 33.72 -16.75 17.84
N ILE A 3 32.66 -16.71 18.63
CA ILE A 3 31.28 -17.10 18.24
C ILE A 3 30.55 -15.98 17.48
N HIS A 4 31.26 -15.19 16.67
CA HIS A 4 30.59 -14.31 15.71
C HIS A 4 30.02 -15.18 14.59
N THR A 5 28.87 -15.79 14.87
CA THR A 5 28.01 -16.46 13.90
C THR A 5 27.61 -15.43 12.85
N LYS A 6 28.32 -15.45 11.72
CA LYS A 6 27.88 -14.77 10.50
C LYS A 6 26.52 -15.39 10.16
N LEU A 7 25.43 -14.67 10.44
CA LEU A 7 24.10 -15.07 10.01
C LEU A 7 24.16 -15.30 8.50
N THR A 8 23.76 -16.48 8.05
CA THR A 8 23.71 -16.76 6.62
C THR A 8 22.58 -15.94 5.98
N TYR A 9 22.62 -15.77 4.66
CA TYR A 9 21.52 -15.11 3.94
C TYR A 9 20.17 -15.80 4.19
N GLN A 10 20.18 -17.14 4.33
CA GLN A 10 18.99 -17.92 4.66
C GLN A 10 18.51 -17.64 6.09
N ASP A 11 19.43 -17.50 7.06
CA ASP A 11 19.07 -17.13 8.44
C ASP A 11 18.45 -15.73 8.50
N LEU A 12 19.01 -14.75 7.78
CA LEU A 12 18.43 -13.39 7.71
C LEU A 12 17.04 -13.41 7.09
N THR A 13 16.86 -14.18 6.02
CA THR A 13 15.58 -14.34 5.34
C THR A 13 14.52 -14.95 6.27
N ALA A 14 14.79 -16.10 6.88
CA ALA A 14 13.85 -16.75 7.78
C ALA A 14 13.51 -15.85 8.99
N ASN A 15 14.52 -15.21 9.60
CA ASN A 15 14.31 -14.30 10.71
C ASN A 15 13.46 -13.08 10.35
N LEU A 16 13.63 -12.53 9.14
CA LEU A 16 12.84 -11.39 8.67
C LEU A 16 11.38 -11.77 8.47
N HIS A 17 11.10 -12.95 7.91
CA HIS A 17 9.74 -13.46 7.77
C HIS A 17 9.06 -13.67 9.12
N ILE A 18 9.77 -14.26 10.09
CA ILE A 18 9.24 -14.46 11.45
C ILE A 18 8.93 -13.11 12.10
N ALA A 19 9.82 -12.12 11.98
CA ALA A 19 9.60 -10.79 12.53
C ALA A 19 8.37 -10.11 11.88
N CYS A 20 8.22 -10.22 10.55
CA CYS A 20 7.05 -9.70 9.83
C CYS A 20 5.76 -10.38 10.28
N MET A 21 5.78 -11.69 10.45
CA MET A 21 4.63 -12.49 10.91
C MET A 21 4.18 -12.08 12.31
N LEU A 22 5.13 -11.89 13.22
CA LEU A 22 4.88 -11.55 14.62
C LEU A 22 4.51 -10.07 14.84
N GLY A 23 4.71 -9.19 13.85
CA GLY A 23 4.51 -7.76 14.07
C GLY A 23 5.69 -7.08 14.77
N ASP A 24 6.88 -7.71 14.81
CA ASP A 24 8.02 -7.25 15.59
C ASP A 24 8.84 -6.18 14.82
N GLU A 25 8.37 -4.94 14.88
CA GLU A 25 9.00 -3.80 14.20
C GLU A 25 10.47 -3.58 14.60
N ALA A 26 10.82 -3.79 15.87
CA ALA A 26 12.18 -3.59 16.37
C ALA A 26 13.13 -4.62 15.75
N ARG A 27 12.69 -5.89 15.67
CA ARG A 27 13.45 -6.94 15.01
C ARG A 27 13.53 -6.74 13.50
N VAL A 28 12.46 -6.27 12.85
CA VAL A 28 12.50 -5.90 11.43
C VAL A 28 13.55 -4.82 11.19
N LYS A 29 13.54 -3.71 11.94
CA LYS A 29 14.56 -2.65 11.85
C LYS A 29 15.98 -3.20 12.01
N HIS A 30 16.19 -4.04 13.01
CA HIS A 30 17.51 -4.63 13.26
C HIS A 30 17.95 -5.52 12.09
N LEU A 31 17.09 -6.40 11.59
CA LEU A 31 17.41 -7.31 10.49
C LEU A 31 17.72 -6.56 9.20
N LEU A 32 16.96 -5.51 8.89
CA LEU A 32 17.23 -4.62 7.75
C LEU A 32 18.60 -3.94 7.90
N SER A 33 18.95 -3.48 9.11
CA SER A 33 20.25 -2.82 9.37
C SER A 33 21.47 -3.74 9.18
N ILE A 34 21.29 -5.06 9.25
CA ILE A 34 22.35 -6.05 9.02
C ILE A 34 22.26 -6.73 7.64
N GLY A 35 21.44 -6.16 6.72
CA GLY A 35 21.41 -6.54 5.31
C GLY A 35 20.32 -7.53 4.90
N ALA A 36 19.30 -7.78 5.74
CA ALA A 36 18.12 -8.52 5.28
C ALA A 36 17.38 -7.72 4.19
N HIS A 37 16.87 -8.41 3.17
CA HIS A 37 16.27 -7.77 2.00
C HIS A 37 14.75 -7.92 2.00
N ARG A 38 14.01 -6.84 1.72
CA ARG A 38 12.52 -6.85 1.72
C ARG A 38 11.89 -7.85 0.75
N ASN A 39 12.58 -8.14 -0.35
CA ASN A 39 12.12 -9.06 -1.39
C ASN A 39 12.75 -10.46 -1.25
N ALA A 40 13.46 -10.74 -0.14
CA ALA A 40 13.94 -12.08 0.12
C ALA A 40 12.72 -13.02 0.27
N GLU A 41 12.73 -14.13 -0.46
CA GLU A 41 11.64 -15.10 -0.49
C GLU A 41 11.91 -16.27 0.47
N ASN A 42 10.86 -16.71 1.17
CA ASN A 42 10.89 -17.97 1.91
C ASN A 42 10.77 -19.19 0.97
N ASP A 43 10.77 -20.39 1.54
CA ASP A 43 10.67 -21.66 0.79
C ASP A 43 9.36 -21.79 -0.01
N SER A 44 8.35 -20.97 0.28
CA SER A 44 7.08 -20.91 -0.45
C SER A 44 7.04 -19.83 -1.53
N GLY A 45 8.18 -19.15 -1.81
CA GLY A 45 8.25 -18.05 -2.78
C GLY A 45 7.58 -16.75 -2.30
N THR A 46 7.20 -16.67 -1.02
CA THR A 46 6.62 -15.44 -0.46
C THR A 46 7.73 -14.53 0.00
N SER A 47 7.77 -13.30 -0.51
CA SER A 47 8.71 -12.29 -0.03
C SER A 47 8.34 -11.73 1.35
N ALA A 48 9.32 -11.20 2.10
CA ALA A 48 9.04 -10.53 3.39
C ALA A 48 8.03 -9.38 3.23
N LEU A 49 8.14 -8.57 2.16
CA LEU A 49 7.18 -7.53 1.83
C LEU A 49 5.79 -8.10 1.50
N GLY A 50 5.73 -9.21 0.76
CA GLY A 50 4.46 -9.90 0.45
C GLY A 50 3.79 -10.46 1.70
N LEU A 51 4.55 -11.02 2.64
CA LEU A 51 4.02 -11.51 3.91
C LEU A 51 3.48 -10.36 4.78
N ALA A 52 4.20 -9.24 4.87
CA ALA A 52 3.75 -8.07 5.61
C ALA A 52 2.48 -7.44 5.00
N ASP A 53 2.38 -7.41 3.67
CA ASP A 53 1.20 -6.94 2.95
C ASP A 53 -0.02 -7.85 3.17
N PHE A 54 0.18 -9.17 3.07
CA PHE A 54 -0.86 -10.18 3.34
C PHE A 54 -1.39 -10.10 4.78
N LEU A 55 -0.53 -9.79 5.75
CA LEU A 55 -0.88 -9.65 7.15
C LEU A 55 -1.31 -8.23 7.56
N HIS A 56 -1.46 -7.32 6.59
CA HIS A 56 -1.88 -5.92 6.81
C HIS A 56 -1.01 -5.13 7.79
N ARG A 57 0.31 -5.42 7.82
CA ARG A 57 1.26 -4.81 8.76
C ARG A 57 1.85 -3.52 8.20
N VAL A 58 1.07 -2.43 8.20
CA VAL A 58 1.45 -1.14 7.60
C VAL A 58 2.79 -0.61 8.10
N GLU A 59 3.03 -0.59 9.42
CA GLU A 59 4.29 -0.08 9.95
C GLU A 59 5.48 -0.95 9.54
N ILE A 60 5.33 -2.28 9.52
CA ILE A 60 6.38 -3.17 8.98
C ILE A 60 6.59 -2.92 7.50
N VAL A 61 5.53 -2.72 6.71
CA VAL A 61 5.66 -2.39 5.29
C VAL A 61 6.46 -1.10 5.14
N LYS A 62 6.18 -0.04 5.89
CA LYS A 62 6.99 1.20 5.87
C LYS A 62 8.46 0.95 6.19
N LEU A 63 8.75 0.11 7.20
CA LEU A 63 10.13 -0.28 7.53
C LEU A 63 10.78 -1.06 6.40
N LEU A 64 10.06 -2.01 5.82
CA LEU A 64 10.54 -2.76 4.68
C LEU A 64 10.80 -1.83 3.51
N LEU A 65 10.01 -0.76 3.32
CA LEU A 65 10.11 0.26 2.28
C LEU A 65 11.15 1.38 2.53
N HIS A 66 11.90 1.35 3.64
CA HIS A 66 12.76 2.45 4.11
C HIS A 66 13.84 2.96 3.13
N ASP A 67 14.27 2.14 2.17
CA ASP A 67 15.30 2.53 1.18
C ASP A 67 14.73 3.26 -0.05
N ILE A 68 13.40 3.35 -0.18
CA ILE A 68 12.79 4.04 -1.32
C ILE A 68 12.93 5.55 -1.11
N ASN A 69 13.55 6.21 -2.07
CA ASN A 69 13.46 7.66 -2.19
C ASN A 69 12.07 8.03 -2.71
N ILE A 70 11.18 8.43 -1.80
CA ILE A 70 9.78 8.77 -2.13
C ILE A 70 9.73 9.85 -3.21
N LYS A 71 10.54 10.90 -3.10
CA LYS A 71 10.58 12.01 -4.06
C LYS A 71 10.93 11.61 -5.50
N GLU A 72 11.76 10.58 -5.65
CA GLU A 72 12.27 10.17 -6.97
C GLU A 72 11.51 8.97 -7.55
N ALA A 73 11.02 8.05 -6.70
CA ALA A 73 10.47 6.77 -7.09
C ALA A 73 9.07 6.50 -6.53
N GLY A 74 8.52 7.39 -5.71
CA GLY A 74 7.25 7.21 -5.00
C GLY A 74 6.07 6.93 -5.92
N GLY A 75 5.87 7.77 -6.94
CA GLY A 75 4.85 7.54 -7.96
C GLY A 75 5.01 6.21 -8.70
N TYR A 76 6.23 5.83 -9.07
CA TYR A 76 6.50 4.54 -9.74
C TYR A 76 6.17 3.34 -8.83
N GLU A 77 6.63 3.36 -7.58
CA GLU A 77 6.37 2.29 -6.61
C GLU A 77 4.87 2.21 -6.25
N LEU A 78 4.16 3.34 -6.23
CA LEU A 78 2.70 3.37 -6.05
C LEU A 78 1.98 2.66 -7.20
N LEU A 79 2.29 3.01 -8.45
CA LEU A 79 1.67 2.35 -9.62
C LEU A 79 1.99 0.85 -9.68
N LYS A 80 3.21 0.46 -9.29
CA LYS A 80 3.60 -0.94 -9.18
C LYS A 80 2.81 -1.66 -8.08
N ALA A 81 2.62 -1.04 -6.92
CA ALA A 81 1.83 -1.61 -5.83
C ALA A 81 0.35 -1.80 -6.23
N ILE A 82 -0.22 -0.85 -6.97
CA ILE A 82 -1.58 -0.97 -7.54
C ILE A 82 -1.66 -2.16 -8.49
N ARG A 83 -0.72 -2.28 -9.45
CA ARG A 83 -0.69 -3.40 -10.41
C ARG A 83 -0.52 -4.78 -9.78
N LEU A 84 0.11 -4.83 -8.61
CA LEU A 84 0.31 -6.05 -7.84
C LEU A 84 -0.80 -6.29 -6.80
N ASP A 85 -1.84 -5.45 -6.79
CA ASP A 85 -2.97 -5.50 -5.86
C ASP A 85 -2.58 -5.46 -4.36
N ARG A 86 -1.56 -4.66 -4.03
CA ARG A 86 -0.97 -4.58 -2.68
C ARG A 86 -1.51 -3.41 -1.87
N ALA A 87 -2.73 -3.54 -1.36
CA ALA A 87 -3.42 -2.46 -0.65
C ALA A 87 -2.64 -1.92 0.57
N THR A 88 -1.92 -2.78 1.31
CA THR A 88 -1.13 -2.35 2.48
C THR A 88 0.10 -1.56 2.05
N VAL A 89 0.73 -1.95 0.94
CA VAL A 89 1.85 -1.22 0.32
C VAL A 89 1.39 0.14 -0.22
N VAL A 90 0.25 0.19 -0.91
CA VAL A 90 -0.36 1.44 -1.40
C VAL A 90 -0.58 2.40 -0.23
N ARG A 91 -1.22 1.94 0.85
CA ARG A 91 -1.42 2.74 2.05
C ARG A 91 -0.09 3.23 2.63
N ALA A 92 0.89 2.34 2.81
CA ALA A 92 2.18 2.71 3.38
C ALA A 92 2.90 3.78 2.55
N LEU A 93 2.93 3.64 1.22
CA LEU A 93 3.54 4.63 0.33
C LEU A 93 2.85 6.00 0.42
N LEU A 94 1.53 6.04 0.46
CA LEU A 94 0.77 7.28 0.64
C LEU A 94 1.08 7.95 2.00
N GLU A 95 1.16 7.16 3.08
CA GLU A 95 1.53 7.65 4.41
C GLU A 95 3.01 8.06 4.53
N MET A 96 3.89 7.56 3.66
CA MET A 96 5.32 7.90 3.60
C MET A 96 5.62 9.20 2.82
N GLY A 97 4.60 9.85 2.26
CA GLY A 97 4.74 11.15 1.59
C GLY A 97 4.36 11.17 0.12
N VAL A 98 4.09 10.01 -0.52
CA VAL A 98 3.67 10.00 -1.95
C VAL A 98 2.42 10.84 -2.15
N LYS A 99 1.51 10.90 -1.17
CA LYS A 99 0.31 11.74 -1.24
C LYS A 99 0.62 13.23 -1.48
N GLU A 100 1.75 13.75 -1.01
CA GLU A 100 2.11 15.15 -1.18
C GLU A 100 2.48 15.46 -2.63
N GLU A 101 3.19 14.55 -3.30
CA GLU A 101 3.45 14.63 -4.75
C GLU A 101 2.15 14.57 -5.57
N LEU A 102 1.18 13.76 -5.11
CA LEU A 102 -0.12 13.60 -5.76
C LEU A 102 -1.03 14.83 -5.64
N VAL A 103 -0.83 15.69 -4.62
CA VAL A 103 -1.56 16.97 -4.51
C VAL A 103 -1.15 17.92 -5.63
N GLU A 104 0.12 17.88 -6.04
CA GLU A 104 0.67 18.77 -7.08
C GLU A 104 0.28 18.32 -8.50
N ASP A 105 -0.04 17.04 -8.69
CA ASP A 105 -0.44 16.44 -9.98
C ASP A 105 -1.75 15.64 -9.88
N ASP A 106 -2.86 16.38 -9.94
CA ASP A 106 -4.22 15.84 -10.00
C ASP A 106 -4.44 14.87 -11.20
N GLY A 107 -3.72 15.07 -12.31
CA GLY A 107 -3.77 14.18 -13.47
C GLY A 107 -3.18 12.81 -13.17
N PHE A 108 -2.02 12.78 -12.52
CA PHE A 108 -1.40 11.53 -12.07
C PHE A 108 -2.30 10.80 -11.07
N PHE A 109 -2.87 11.49 -10.07
CA PHE A 109 -3.72 10.83 -9.08
C PHE A 109 -4.98 10.22 -9.70
N ARG A 110 -5.65 10.93 -10.62
CA ARG A 110 -6.79 10.34 -11.37
C ARG A 110 -6.37 9.12 -12.18
N SER A 111 -5.17 9.13 -12.76
CA SER A 111 -4.63 7.98 -13.49
C SER A 111 -4.42 6.77 -12.57
N ALA A 112 -3.99 6.99 -11.32
CA ALA A 112 -3.85 5.93 -10.32
C ALA A 112 -5.20 5.32 -9.92
N LEU A 113 -6.24 6.15 -9.73
CA LEU A 113 -7.61 5.68 -9.45
C LEU A 113 -8.18 4.87 -10.62
N VAL A 114 -8.01 5.35 -11.85
CA VAL A 114 -8.42 4.61 -13.06
C VAL A 114 -7.68 3.28 -13.16
N LEU A 115 -6.36 3.27 -12.93
CA LEU A 115 -5.58 2.04 -12.95
C LEU A 115 -6.09 1.04 -11.90
N ALA A 116 -6.35 1.48 -10.67
CA ALA A 116 -6.90 0.63 -9.62
C ALA A 116 -8.25 0.01 -10.02
N CYS A 117 -9.12 0.81 -10.65
CA CYS A 117 -10.39 0.29 -11.19
C CYS A 117 -10.19 -0.78 -12.26
N CYS A 118 -9.13 -0.68 -13.06
CA CYS A 118 -8.86 -1.66 -14.11
C CYS A 118 -8.23 -2.96 -13.61
N VAL A 119 -7.40 -2.92 -12.57
CA VAL A 119 -6.49 -4.05 -12.26
C VAL A 119 -6.49 -4.53 -10.81
N SER A 120 -7.15 -3.81 -9.89
CA SER A 120 -7.05 -4.06 -8.45
C SER A 120 -8.40 -4.29 -7.81
N ASP A 121 -8.37 -4.84 -6.59
CA ASP A 121 -9.54 -4.99 -5.73
C ASP A 121 -9.96 -3.62 -5.14
N THR A 122 -11.21 -3.55 -4.70
CA THR A 122 -11.84 -2.51 -3.87
C THR A 122 -10.95 -2.01 -2.73
N ARG A 123 -10.12 -2.88 -2.15
CA ARG A 123 -9.19 -2.54 -1.06
C ARG A 123 -8.11 -1.53 -1.51
N VAL A 124 -7.58 -1.67 -2.72
CA VAL A 124 -6.61 -0.72 -3.27
C VAL A 124 -7.29 0.61 -3.58
N LEU A 125 -8.46 0.58 -4.21
CA LEU A 125 -9.23 1.78 -4.49
C LEU A 125 -9.57 2.54 -3.20
N GLY A 126 -10.06 1.82 -2.19
CA GLY A 126 -10.35 2.37 -0.87
C GLY A 126 -9.12 2.96 -0.18
N ALA A 127 -7.94 2.32 -0.31
CA ALA A 127 -6.70 2.88 0.20
C ALA A 127 -6.31 4.19 -0.49
N LEU A 128 -6.44 4.28 -1.81
CA LEU A 128 -6.18 5.52 -2.57
C LEU A 128 -7.12 6.64 -2.15
N VAL A 129 -8.42 6.37 -2.03
CA VAL A 129 -9.41 7.39 -1.63
C VAL A 129 -9.20 7.84 -0.19
N LYS A 130 -8.94 6.89 0.73
CA LYS A 130 -8.81 7.19 2.17
C LYS A 130 -7.51 7.86 2.57
N TYR A 131 -6.39 7.48 1.96
CA TYR A 131 -5.04 7.94 2.35
C TYR A 131 -4.36 8.85 1.31
N GLY A 132 -4.98 9.01 0.14
CA GLY A 132 -4.49 9.89 -0.93
C GLY A 132 -4.81 11.37 -0.71
N PRO A 133 -4.61 12.23 -1.74
CA PRO A 133 -4.74 13.69 -1.67
C PRO A 133 -6.16 14.24 -1.45
N GLY A 134 -7.14 13.40 -1.08
CA GLY A 134 -8.55 13.79 -0.95
C GLY A 134 -9.20 13.96 -2.32
N VAL A 135 -10.15 13.08 -2.63
CA VAL A 135 -10.89 13.11 -3.91
C VAL A 135 -12.36 12.87 -3.65
N GLU A 136 -13.18 13.57 -4.43
CA GLU A 136 -14.61 13.33 -4.51
C GLU A 136 -14.88 12.28 -5.60
N VAL A 137 -15.03 11.02 -5.19
CA VAL A 137 -15.33 9.89 -6.07
C VAL A 137 -16.62 10.13 -6.83
N TRP A 138 -17.64 10.74 -6.21
CA TRP A 138 -18.93 11.03 -6.88
C TRP A 138 -18.78 11.89 -8.14
N ALA A 139 -17.79 12.79 -8.18
CA ALA A 139 -17.56 13.69 -9.31
C ALA A 139 -16.94 12.98 -10.52
N ILE A 140 -16.22 11.87 -10.31
CA ILE A 140 -15.53 11.11 -11.35
C ILE A 140 -16.04 9.68 -11.52
N LYS A 141 -17.08 9.28 -10.78
CA LYS A 141 -17.59 7.90 -10.71
C LYS A 141 -17.88 7.29 -12.07
N ASP A 142 -18.40 8.07 -13.03
CA ASP A 142 -18.82 7.53 -14.32
C ASP A 142 -17.62 7.05 -15.14
N VAL A 143 -16.50 7.80 -15.08
CA VAL A 143 -15.23 7.40 -15.70
C VAL A 143 -14.67 6.15 -15.00
N LEU A 144 -14.69 6.13 -13.67
CA LEU A 144 -14.19 4.97 -12.89
C LEU A 144 -14.98 3.70 -13.21
N ILE A 145 -16.31 3.78 -13.25
CA ILE A 145 -17.20 2.65 -13.59
C ILE A 145 -16.98 2.22 -15.04
N GLN A 146 -16.88 3.14 -16.00
CA GLN A 146 -16.62 2.81 -17.40
C GLN A 146 -15.30 2.05 -17.56
N CYS A 147 -14.23 2.50 -16.91
CA CYS A 147 -12.93 1.83 -16.93
C CYS A 147 -12.98 0.46 -16.27
N ALA A 148 -13.62 0.34 -15.09
CA ALA A 148 -13.80 -0.92 -14.39
C ALA A 148 -14.55 -1.95 -15.25
N VAL A 149 -15.67 -1.55 -15.86
CA VAL A 149 -16.47 -2.41 -16.74
C VAL A 149 -15.69 -2.81 -17.99
N ALA A 150 -14.97 -1.87 -18.62
CA ALA A 150 -14.14 -2.16 -19.80
C ALA A 150 -13.00 -3.14 -19.49
N ALA A 151 -12.53 -3.18 -18.24
CA ALA A 151 -11.53 -4.12 -17.75
C ALA A 151 -12.12 -5.41 -17.15
N GLU A 152 -13.45 -5.58 -17.21
CA GLU A 152 -14.20 -6.69 -16.59
C GLU A 152 -14.02 -6.82 -15.06
N ASN A 153 -13.57 -5.76 -14.40
CA ASN A 153 -13.45 -5.69 -12.95
C ASN A 153 -14.79 -5.24 -12.34
N LEU A 154 -15.75 -6.17 -12.23
CA LEU A 154 -17.09 -5.84 -11.74
C LEU A 154 -17.16 -5.70 -10.22
N GLU A 155 -16.23 -6.29 -9.48
CA GLU A 155 -16.16 -6.17 -8.01
C GLU A 155 -15.92 -4.72 -7.58
N VAL A 156 -14.97 -4.03 -8.23
CA VAL A 156 -14.66 -2.64 -7.91
C VAL A 156 -15.83 -1.68 -8.20
N VAL A 157 -16.76 -2.03 -9.10
CA VAL A 157 -17.97 -1.23 -9.36
C VAL A 157 -18.83 -1.14 -8.11
N GLY A 158 -18.98 -2.25 -7.37
CA GLY A 158 -19.64 -2.24 -6.06
C GLY A 158 -18.93 -1.32 -5.07
N GLY A 159 -17.59 -1.42 -5.01
CA GLY A 159 -16.77 -0.54 -4.17
C GLY A 159 -16.89 0.95 -4.53
N ILE A 160 -16.97 1.30 -5.81
CA ILE A 160 -17.21 2.69 -6.25
C ILE A 160 -18.57 3.17 -5.77
N HIS A 161 -19.62 2.35 -5.87
CA HIS A 161 -20.95 2.72 -5.36
C HIS A 161 -20.96 2.91 -3.85
N ASP A 162 -20.27 2.05 -3.10
CA ASP A 162 -20.13 2.16 -1.65
C ASP A 162 -19.38 3.45 -1.26
N LEU A 163 -18.27 3.76 -1.92
CA LEU A 163 -17.52 5.01 -1.69
C LEU A 163 -18.37 6.26 -1.96
N VAL A 164 -19.14 6.28 -3.05
CA VAL A 164 -20.03 7.40 -3.39
C VAL A 164 -21.18 7.54 -2.38
N ARG A 165 -21.65 6.42 -1.80
CA ARG A 165 -22.65 6.46 -0.73
C ARG A 165 -22.05 7.08 0.52
N ASP A 166 -20.86 6.64 0.92
CA ASP A 166 -20.17 7.11 2.14
C ASP A 166 -19.82 8.61 2.06
N GLU A 167 -19.57 9.16 0.87
CA GLU A 167 -19.37 10.61 0.65
C GLU A 167 -20.63 11.45 0.88
N ARG A 168 -21.82 10.87 0.66
CA ARG A 168 -23.12 11.57 0.75
C ARG A 168 -23.77 11.46 2.12
N GLU A 169 -23.30 10.55 2.96
CA GLU A 169 -23.73 10.51 4.35
C GLU A 169 -23.17 11.74 5.09
N PRO A 170 -24.01 12.56 5.75
CA PRO A 170 -23.50 13.68 6.52
C PRO A 170 -22.55 13.14 7.57
N GLN A 171 -21.32 13.68 7.62
CA GLN A 171 -20.32 13.42 8.65
C GLN A 171 -20.94 13.72 10.02
N SER A 172 -21.60 12.74 10.61
CA SER A 172 -22.26 12.82 11.90
C SER A 172 -21.19 12.78 12.99
N GLY A 173 -20.47 13.87 13.16
CA GLY A 173 -19.38 13.87 14.14
C GLY A 173 -18.47 15.09 14.25
N SER A 174 -18.67 16.17 13.51
CA SER A 174 -18.04 17.46 13.89
C SER A 174 -19.07 18.31 14.63
N SER A 175 -19.38 17.89 15.85
CA SER A 175 -19.93 18.81 16.84
C SER A 175 -18.89 19.89 17.07
N ILE A 176 -19.15 21.05 16.47
CA ILE A 176 -18.84 22.33 17.06
C ILE A 176 -19.36 22.27 18.50
N VAL A 177 -18.44 22.24 19.46
CA VAL A 177 -18.76 22.73 20.80
C VAL A 177 -17.70 23.78 21.11
N CYS A 178 -18.23 24.96 21.38
CA CYS A 178 -17.62 26.23 21.71
C CYS A 178 -16.49 26.15 22.73
#